data_AF-A0A8J3YRY7-F1
#
_entry.id   AF-A0A8J3YRY7-F1
#
_cell.length_a   1.000
_cell.length_b   1.000
_cell.length_c   1.000
_cell.angle_alpha   90.00
_cell.angle_beta   90.00
_cell.angle_gamma   90.00
#
_symmetry.space_group_name_H-M   'P 1'
#
loop_
_entity.id
_entity.type
_entity.pdbx_description
1 polymer ?
#
loop_
_entity_poly.entity_id
_entity_poly.type
_entity_poly.pdbx_seq_one_letter_code
_entity_poly.pdbx_strand_id
1 'polypeptide(L)'
;MKIDKNVEPLVRKALAAAVKRDPDLLATALRAFPNDDAIRRGSELAIAVAGLVAIDIHSGRPTDSELRTLAQEIADSEAWAGFSADDVYTFLATMFAGRPVAEVLTPEKVSVLIFLVPATLLSAFRREDENWWDHLDRAEAAIEREQQ
;
A
#
# COMPACT_ATOMS: atom_id res chain seq x y z
N MET A 1 7.74 -7.24 11.71
CA MET A 1 7.81 -8.37 10.76
C MET A 1 9.23 -8.46 10.19
N LYS A 2 9.77 -9.66 9.86
CA LYS A 2 11.06 -9.74 9.14
C LYS A 2 10.83 -9.64 7.63
N ILE A 3 11.47 -8.67 6.98
CA ILE A 3 11.32 -8.44 5.54
C ILE A 3 12.08 -9.53 4.75
N ASP A 4 11.41 -10.13 3.77
CA ASP A 4 12.00 -11.15 2.91
C ASP A 4 12.77 -10.46 1.76
N LYS A 5 14.10 -10.60 1.79
CA LYS A 5 15.02 -9.97 0.83
C LYS A 5 14.81 -10.41 -0.62
N ASN A 6 14.12 -11.52 -0.86
CA ASN A 6 13.78 -11.96 -2.22
C ASN A 6 12.49 -11.32 -2.73
N VAL A 7 11.59 -10.91 -1.82
CA VAL A 7 10.27 -10.37 -2.14
C VAL A 7 10.27 -8.84 -2.12
N GLU A 8 11.03 -8.23 -1.22
CA GLU A 8 11.13 -6.77 -1.07
C GLU A 8 11.43 -6.04 -2.40
N PRO A 9 12.39 -6.48 -3.26
CA PRO A 9 12.61 -5.82 -4.54
C PRO A 9 11.42 -5.89 -5.50
N LEU A 10 10.58 -6.92 -5.38
CA LEU A 10 9.36 -7.07 -6.20
C LEU A 10 8.27 -6.10 -5.73
N VAL A 11 8.11 -5.96 -4.41
CA VAL A 11 7.20 -4.97 -3.81
C VAL A 11 7.61 -3.56 -4.22
N ARG A 12 8.90 -3.21 -4.09
CA ARG A 12 9.45 -1.91 -4.52
C ARG A 12 9.17 -1.61 -5.99
N LYS A 13 9.27 -2.62 -6.88
CA LYS A 13 8.93 -2.46 -8.30
C LYS A 13 7.43 -2.22 -8.52
N ALA A 14 6.55 -2.94 -7.83
CA ALA A 14 5.12 -2.74 -7.93
C ALA A 14 4.70 -1.36 -7.41
N LEU A 15 5.25 -0.92 -6.27
CA LEU A 15 5.04 0.44 -5.75
C LEU A 15 5.56 1.50 -6.72
N ALA A 16 6.76 1.33 -7.27
CA ALA A 16 7.30 2.27 -8.25
C ALA A 16 6.42 2.38 -9.51
N ALA A 17 5.82 1.29 -9.96
CA ALA A 17 4.90 1.30 -11.10
C ALA A 17 3.60 2.05 -10.77
N ALA A 18 3.05 1.84 -9.57
CA ALA A 18 1.88 2.55 -9.09
C ALA A 18 2.16 4.05 -8.92
N VAL A 19 3.30 4.45 -8.34
CA VAL A 19 3.72 5.86 -8.23
C VAL A 19 3.84 6.52 -9.61
N LYS A 20 4.31 5.78 -10.62
CA LYS A 20 4.41 6.26 -12.01
C LYS A 20 3.08 6.32 -12.75
N ARG A 21 2.01 5.79 -12.16
CA ARG A 21 0.67 5.71 -12.76
C ARG A 21 0.66 4.95 -14.10
N ASP A 22 1.45 3.87 -14.14
CA ASP A 22 1.64 3.05 -15.33
C ASP A 22 0.97 1.67 -15.13
N PRO A 23 -0.24 1.45 -15.66
CA PRO A 23 -0.98 0.19 -15.47
C PRO A 23 -0.28 -1.01 -16.09
N ASP A 24 0.41 -0.84 -17.23
CA ASP A 24 1.12 -1.91 -17.91
C ASP A 24 2.37 -2.33 -17.14
N LEU A 25 3.11 -1.35 -16.61
CA LEU A 25 4.24 -1.60 -15.73
C LEU A 25 3.81 -2.24 -14.42
N LEU A 26 2.66 -1.82 -13.87
CA LEU A 26 2.11 -2.41 -12.64
C LEU A 26 1.70 -3.86 -12.88
N ALA A 27 0.96 -4.15 -13.95
CA ALA A 27 0.59 -5.52 -14.33
C ALA A 27 1.84 -6.40 -14.55
N THR A 28 2.89 -5.85 -15.17
CA THR A 28 4.17 -6.54 -15.35
C THR A 28 4.87 -6.81 -14.02
N ALA A 29 4.90 -5.85 -13.11
CA ALA A 29 5.48 -6.00 -11.78
C ALA A 29 4.75 -7.07 -10.95
N LEU A 30 3.41 -7.10 -11.00
CA LEU A 30 2.60 -8.11 -10.31
C LEU A 30 2.81 -9.52 -10.87
N ARG A 31 3.05 -9.67 -12.17
CA ARG A 31 3.39 -10.97 -12.78
C ARG A 31 4.82 -11.43 -12.50
N ALA A 32 5.69 -10.55 -12.00
CA ALA A 32 7.07 -10.90 -11.68
C ALA A 32 7.21 -11.69 -10.37
N PHE A 33 6.14 -11.78 -9.57
CA PHE A 33 6.13 -12.63 -8.39
C PHE A 33 6.16 -14.11 -8.80
N PRO A 34 7.10 -14.92 -8.27
CA PRO A 34 7.34 -16.27 -8.77
C PRO A 34 6.27 -17.29 -8.38
N ASN A 35 5.49 -17.03 -7.32
CA ASN A 35 4.45 -17.92 -6.81
C ASN A 35 3.54 -17.19 -5.82
N ASP A 36 2.45 -17.85 -5.42
CA ASP A 36 1.44 -17.32 -4.49
C ASP A 36 2.01 -16.97 -3.11
N ASP A 37 3.03 -17.69 -2.61
CA ASP A 37 3.66 -17.37 -1.33
C ASP A 37 4.41 -16.03 -1.40
N ALA A 38 5.11 -15.77 -2.50
CA ALA A 38 5.78 -14.49 -2.74
C ALA A 38 4.76 -13.35 -2.89
N ILE A 39 3.63 -13.58 -3.58
CA ILE A 39 2.54 -12.59 -3.67
C ILE A 39 1.97 -12.29 -2.29
N ARG A 40 1.71 -13.32 -1.49
CA ARG A 40 1.19 -13.17 -0.12
C ARG A 40 2.12 -12.34 0.75
N ARG A 41 3.41 -12.71 0.81
CA ARG A 41 4.43 -11.96 1.57
C ARG A 41 4.60 -10.53 1.06
N GLY A 42 4.54 -10.33 -0.26
CA GLY A 42 4.63 -9.01 -0.86
C GLY A 42 3.44 -8.14 -0.50
N SER A 43 2.25 -8.72 -0.50
CA SER A 43 1.01 -8.09 -0.07
C SER A 43 1.05 -7.72 1.42
N GLU A 44 1.53 -8.62 2.28
CA GLU A 44 1.73 -8.37 3.71
C GLU A 44 2.66 -7.18 3.94
N LEU A 45 3.76 -7.09 3.19
CA LEU A 45 4.67 -5.95 3.26
C LEU A 45 4.02 -4.65 2.81
N ALA A 46 3.35 -4.63 1.66
CA ALA A 46 2.69 -3.43 1.16
C ALA A 46 1.58 -2.93 2.09
N ILE A 47 0.81 -3.86 2.69
CA ILE A 47 -0.21 -3.56 3.71
C ILE A 47 0.42 -2.99 4.98
N ALA A 48 1.52 -3.59 5.46
CA ALA A 48 2.22 -3.09 6.65
C ALA A 48 2.76 -1.66 6.42
N VAL A 49 3.30 -1.39 5.23
CA VAL A 49 3.74 -0.05 4.83
C VAL A 49 2.56 0.92 4.81
N ALA A 50 1.44 0.56 4.16
CA ALA A 50 0.25 1.41 4.11
C ALA A 50 -0.28 1.75 5.52
N GLY A 51 -0.35 0.74 6.41
CA GLY A 51 -0.80 0.93 7.78
C GLY A 51 0.13 1.83 8.59
N LEU A 52 1.45 1.64 8.48
CA LEU A 52 2.42 2.45 9.20
C LEU A 52 2.41 3.91 8.73
N VAL A 53 2.38 4.15 7.41
CA VAL A 53 2.32 5.50 6.87
C VAL A 53 1.01 6.19 7.26
N ALA A 54 -0.13 5.49 7.20
CA ALA A 54 -1.40 6.03 7.65
C ALA A 54 -1.40 6.36 9.16
N ILE A 55 -0.75 5.56 10.01
CA ILE A 55 -0.58 5.86 11.43
C ILE A 55 0.30 7.10 11.63
N ASP A 56 1.38 7.26 10.86
CA ASP A 56 2.29 8.41 10.92
C ASP A 56 1.54 9.71 10.56
N ILE A 57 0.75 9.70 9.47
CA ILE A 57 -0.07 10.83 9.01
C ILE A 57 -1.02 11.32 10.11
N HIS A 58 -1.68 10.38 10.79
CA HIS A 58 -2.70 10.70 11.81
C HIS A 58 -2.16 10.74 13.24
N SER A 59 -0.84 10.59 13.44
CA SER A 59 -0.21 10.50 14.76
C SER A 59 -0.86 9.45 15.68
N GLY A 60 -1.33 8.35 15.09
CA GLY A 60 -2.13 7.33 15.77
C GLY A 60 -3.01 6.54 14.82
N ARG A 61 -3.79 5.60 15.38
CA ARG A 61 -4.75 4.82 14.58
C ARG A 61 -5.82 5.77 14.01
N PRO A 62 -6.01 5.82 12.68
CA PRO A 62 -7.01 6.70 12.08
C PRO A 62 -8.44 6.36 12.53
N THR A 63 -9.24 7.41 12.72
CA THR A 63 -10.69 7.32 12.93
C THR A 63 -11.44 7.00 11.65
N ASP A 64 -12.72 6.59 11.74
CA ASP A 64 -13.55 6.31 10.56
C ASP A 64 -13.64 7.51 9.61
N SER A 65 -13.82 8.72 10.16
CA SER A 65 -13.85 9.96 9.38
C SER A 65 -12.54 10.23 8.66
N GLU A 66 -11.41 10.00 9.32
CA GLU A 66 -10.09 10.17 8.71
C GLU A 66 -9.86 9.15 7.58
N LEU A 67 -10.28 7.90 7.76
CA LEU A 67 -10.21 6.89 6.71
C LEU A 67 -11.07 7.27 5.49
N ARG A 68 -12.24 7.87 5.71
CA ARG A 68 -13.09 8.36 4.60
C ARG A 68 -12.46 9.52 3.86
N THR A 69 -11.89 10.49 4.58
CA THR A 69 -11.17 11.61 3.97
C THR A 69 -9.99 11.10 3.15
N LEU A 70 -9.17 10.22 3.72
CA LEU A 70 -8.01 9.64 3.05
C LEU A 70 -8.42 8.83 1.80
N ALA A 71 -9.52 8.07 1.91
CA ALA A 71 -10.05 7.31 0.78
C ALA A 71 -10.51 8.21 -0.37
N GLN A 72 -11.14 9.35 -0.07
CA GLN A 72 -11.54 10.33 -1.07
C GLN A 72 -10.33 10.96 -1.74
N GLU A 73 -9.33 11.39 -0.96
CA GLU A 73 -8.10 11.99 -1.49
C GLU A 73 -7.33 11.03 -2.41
N ILE A 74 -7.25 9.74 -2.03
CA ILE A 74 -6.62 8.71 -2.85
C ILE A 74 -7.42 8.47 -4.13
N ALA A 75 -8.75 8.33 -4.03
CA ALA A 75 -9.59 8.08 -5.21
C ALA A 75 -9.52 9.24 -6.22
N ASP A 76 -9.49 10.49 -5.75
CA ASP A 76 -9.34 11.66 -6.61
C ASP A 76 -7.94 11.73 -7.24
N SER A 77 -6.89 11.44 -6.46
CA SER A 77 -5.51 11.46 -6.93
C SER A 77 -5.21 10.34 -7.93
N GLU A 78 -5.81 9.17 -7.72
CA GLU A 78 -5.57 7.95 -8.48
C GLU A 78 -6.74 7.58 -9.40
N ALA A 79 -7.49 8.59 -9.87
CA ALA A 79 -8.65 8.40 -10.75
C ALA A 79 -8.33 7.59 -12.03
N TRP A 80 -7.07 7.60 -12.48
CA TRP A 80 -6.59 6.79 -13.61
C TRP A 80 -6.76 5.28 -13.39
N ALA A 81 -6.75 4.83 -12.13
CA ALA A 81 -6.90 3.42 -11.76
C ALA A 81 -8.37 2.98 -11.66
N GLY A 82 -9.33 3.91 -11.75
CA GLY A 82 -10.76 3.61 -11.81
C GLY A 82 -11.39 3.12 -10.49
N PHE A 83 -10.74 3.35 -9.35
CA PHE A 83 -11.30 3.02 -8.04
C PHE A 83 -12.16 4.15 -7.49
N SER A 84 -13.30 3.78 -6.88
CA SER A 84 -14.12 4.73 -6.14
C SER A 84 -13.56 4.99 -4.74
N ALA A 85 -13.95 6.10 -4.12
CA ALA A 85 -13.64 6.37 -2.71
C ALA A 85 -14.16 5.25 -1.79
N ASP A 86 -15.30 4.65 -2.11
CA ASP A 86 -15.86 3.52 -1.35
C ASP A 86 -14.98 2.25 -1.43
N ASP A 87 -14.38 1.98 -2.60
CA ASP A 87 -13.44 0.86 -2.77
C ASP A 87 -12.19 1.07 -1.89
N VAL A 88 -11.61 2.27 -1.93
CA VAL A 88 -10.42 2.61 -1.14
C VAL A 88 -10.73 2.63 0.35
N TYR A 89 -11.87 3.19 0.75
CA TYR A 89 -12.33 3.18 2.15
C TYR A 89 -12.52 1.74 2.63
N THR A 90 -13.18 0.89 1.85
CA THR A 90 -13.39 -0.53 2.20
C THR A 90 -12.07 -1.25 2.41
N PHE A 91 -11.09 -0.99 1.54
CA PHE A 91 -9.73 -1.51 1.68
C PHE A 91 -9.08 -1.05 3.01
N LEU A 92 -9.04 0.27 3.25
CA LEU A 92 -8.40 0.86 4.44
C LEU A 92 -9.07 0.41 5.74
N ALA A 93 -10.40 0.45 5.80
CA ALA A 93 -11.16 0.04 6.98
C ALA A 93 -10.94 -1.45 7.30
N THR A 94 -10.91 -2.31 6.27
CA THR A 94 -10.69 -3.74 6.44
C THR A 94 -9.27 -4.06 6.91
N MET A 95 -8.28 -3.37 6.33
CA MET A 95 -6.89 -3.42 6.76
C MET A 95 -6.75 -3.05 8.25
N PHE A 96 -7.29 -1.90 8.67
CA PHE A 96 -7.21 -1.47 10.06
C PHE A 96 -8.03 -2.35 11.01
N ALA A 97 -9.12 -2.97 10.55
CA ALA A 97 -9.86 -3.96 11.32
C ALA A 97 -9.12 -5.29 11.50
N GLY A 98 -7.97 -5.50 10.85
CA GLY A 98 -7.22 -6.75 10.90
C GLY A 98 -7.93 -7.91 10.20
N ARG A 99 -8.85 -7.59 9.28
CA ARG A 99 -9.62 -8.58 8.52
C ARG A 99 -8.98 -8.84 7.15
N PRO A 100 -9.13 -10.04 6.57
CA PRO A 100 -8.65 -10.30 5.21
C PRO A 100 -9.42 -9.45 4.19
N VAL A 101 -8.69 -8.61 3.43
CA VAL A 101 -9.27 -7.72 2.41
C VAL A 101 -10.02 -8.51 1.30
N ALA A 102 -9.58 -9.74 1.02
CA ALA A 102 -10.23 -10.64 0.08
C ALA A 102 -11.67 -11.06 0.48
N GLU A 103 -12.10 -10.81 1.72
CA GLU A 103 -13.49 -11.08 2.15
C GLU A 103 -14.48 -10.02 1.68
N VAL A 104 -14.02 -8.82 1.30
CA VAL A 104 -14.87 -7.65 1.06
C VAL A 104 -14.73 -7.05 -0.34
N LEU A 105 -13.65 -7.37 -1.06
CA LEU A 105 -13.35 -6.88 -2.40
C LEU A 105 -13.00 -8.03 -3.33
N THR A 106 -13.22 -7.85 -4.64
CA THR A 106 -12.87 -8.90 -5.63
C THR A 106 -11.34 -9.06 -5.72
N PRO A 107 -10.83 -10.25 -6.05
CA PRO A 107 -9.39 -10.50 -6.13
C PRO A 107 -8.64 -9.50 -7.03
N GLU A 108 -9.25 -9.10 -8.16
CA GLU A 108 -8.68 -8.14 -9.09
C GLU A 108 -8.51 -6.77 -8.43
N LYS A 109 -9.55 -6.27 -7.76
CA LYS A 109 -9.49 -4.98 -7.04
C LYS A 109 -8.46 -5.02 -5.92
N VAL A 110 -8.44 -6.11 -5.15
CA VAL A 110 -7.49 -6.30 -4.04
C VAL A 110 -6.05 -6.27 -4.55
N SER A 111 -5.75 -6.99 -5.62
CA SER A 111 -4.40 -7.09 -6.15
C SER A 111 -3.79 -5.74 -6.56
N VAL A 112 -4.61 -4.79 -7.02
CA VAL A 112 -4.16 -3.45 -7.40
C VAL A 112 -4.13 -2.51 -6.19
N LEU A 113 -5.19 -2.49 -5.38
CA LEU A 113 -5.29 -1.59 -4.22
C LEU A 113 -4.19 -1.83 -3.19
N ILE A 114 -3.75 -3.09 -3.01
CA ILE A 114 -2.64 -3.45 -2.12
C ILE A 114 -1.36 -2.69 -2.43
N PHE A 115 -1.10 -2.33 -3.69
CA PHE A 115 0.09 -1.59 -4.08
C PHE A 115 -0.21 -0.11 -4.38
N LEU A 116 -1.40 0.20 -4.90
CA LEU A 116 -1.80 1.56 -5.22
C LEU A 116 -1.91 2.44 -3.97
N VAL A 117 -2.56 1.94 -2.92
CA VAL A 117 -2.77 2.69 -1.68
C VAL A 117 -1.42 3.05 -1.02
N PRO A 118 -0.52 2.10 -0.69
CA PRO A 118 0.78 2.46 -0.13
C PRO A 118 1.61 3.33 -1.07
N ALA A 119 1.59 3.11 -2.38
CA ALA A 119 2.31 3.97 -3.33
C ALA A 119 1.83 5.43 -3.26
N THR A 120 0.51 5.62 -3.17
CA THR A 120 -0.10 6.95 -3.04
C THR A 120 0.29 7.59 -1.71
N LEU A 121 0.21 6.84 -0.61
CA LEU A 121 0.57 7.33 0.72
C LEU A 121 2.05 7.73 0.80
N LEU A 122 2.94 6.88 0.31
CA LEU A 122 4.39 7.12 0.26
C LEU A 122 4.72 8.35 -0.57
N SER A 123 4.04 8.53 -1.71
CA SER A 123 4.27 9.66 -2.60
C SER A 123 3.70 10.95 -2.04
N ALA A 124 2.45 10.95 -1.57
CA ALA A 124 1.74 12.16 -1.17
C ALA A 124 2.16 12.70 0.20
N PHE A 125 2.52 11.82 1.15
CA PHE A 125 2.78 12.18 2.55
C PHE A 125 4.25 12.02 2.97
N ARG A 126 5.17 12.09 2.00
CA ARG A 126 6.61 12.18 2.26
C ARG A 126 6.99 13.56 2.82
N ARG A 127 8.15 13.65 3.46
CA ARG A 127 8.74 14.95 3.84
C ARG A 127 9.16 15.74 2.58
N GLU A 128 9.23 17.07 2.68
CA GLU A 128 9.43 17.97 1.53
C GLU A 128 10.69 17.62 0.69
N ASP A 129 11.78 17.25 1.35
CA ASP A 129 13.06 16.88 0.72
C ASP A 129 13.26 15.36 0.53
N GLU A 130 12.22 14.55 0.81
CA GLU A 130 12.29 13.08 0.79
C GLU A 130 11.70 12.55 -0.52
N ASN A 131 12.36 11.58 -1.16
CA ASN A 131 11.75 10.84 -2.25
C ASN A 131 10.80 9.77 -1.69
N TRP A 132 9.84 9.31 -2.48
CA TRP A 132 8.91 8.27 -2.01
C TRP A 132 9.64 6.97 -1.59
N TRP A 133 10.78 6.65 -2.19
CA TRP A 133 11.57 5.47 -1.82
C TRP A 133 12.35 5.68 -0.50
N ASP A 134 12.76 6.91 -0.18
CA ASP A 134 13.38 7.23 1.11
C ASP A 134 12.33 7.08 2.24
N HIS A 135 11.09 7.49 1.97
CA HIS A 135 9.95 7.26 2.87
C HIS A 135 9.67 5.76 3.05
N LEU A 136 9.74 4.98 1.97
CA LEU A 136 9.60 3.53 2.03
C LEU A 136 10.70 2.89 2.87
N ASP A 137 11.97 3.28 2.68
CA ASP A 137 13.10 2.78 3.47
C ASP A 137 12.89 3.03 4.97
N ARG A 138 12.38 4.22 5.32
CA ARG A 138 12.02 4.56 6.71
C ARG A 138 10.90 3.68 7.24
N ALA A 139 9.85 3.44 6.44
CA ALA A 139 8.73 2.59 6.83
C ALA A 139 9.16 1.13 7.03
N GLU A 140 9.94 0.58 6.10
CA GLU A 140 10.51 -0.77 6.18
C GLU A 140 11.41 -0.93 7.41
N ALA A 141 12.28 0.05 7.68
CA ALA A 141 13.13 0.05 8.87
C ALA A 141 12.34 0.13 10.19
N ALA A 142 11.16 0.74 10.20
CA ALA A 142 10.27 0.75 11.37
C ALA A 142 9.58 -0.61 11.57
N ILE A 143 9.09 -1.21 10.49
CA ILE A 143 8.46 -2.54 10.48
C ILE A 143 9.40 -3.64 10.99
N GLU A 144 10.70 -3.56 10.68
CA GLU A 144 11.71 -4.49 11.19
C GLU A 144 12.04 -4.26 12.68
N ARG A 145 11.92 -3.02 13.16
CA ARG A 145 12.22 -2.64 14.56
C ARG A 145 11.16 -3.06 15.57
N GLU A 146 9.87 -3.08 15.19
CA GLU A 146 8.76 -3.53 16.06
C GLU A 146 8.82 -5.04 16.43
N GLN A 147 9.95 -5.72 16.25
CA GLN A 147 10.17 -7.14 16.56
C GLN A 147 11.42 -7.40 17.43
N GLN A 148 12.17 -6.35 17.80
CA GLN A 148 13.27 -6.44 18.75
C GLN A 148 12.76 -6.15 20.17
#